data_AF-A0A967UE23-F1
#
_entry.id   AF-A0A967UE23-F1
#
_cell.length_a   1.000
_cell.length_b   1.000
_cell.length_c   1.000
_cell.angle_alpha   90.00
_cell.angle_beta   90.00
_cell.angle_gamma   90.00
#
_symmetry.space_group_name_H-M   'P 1'
#
loop_
_entity.id
_entity.type
_entity.pdbx_description
1 polymer ?
#
loop_
_entity_poly.entity_id
_entity_poly.type
_entity_poly.pdbx_seq_one_letter_code
_entity_poly.pdbx_strand_id
1 'polypeptide(L)'
;MTLTIGIDPRIRARRIAVRRAEGRRRLRFLLAALAVVGIAVGAWALSRSPLLDLDHVRIEGVGAGRVAAVDAAAGLGRGTPLVDVDLGAVETAVEALPWVRVAEASRDWPGTVRIDVGERVPVA
;
A
#
# COMPACT_ATOMS: atom_id res chain seq x y z
N MET A 1 59.34 23.68 42.72
CA MET A 1 57.94 24.04 42.99
C MET A 1 57.14 23.83 41.71
N THR A 2 56.42 22.72 41.59
CA THR A 2 55.60 22.38 40.41
C THR A 2 54.16 22.85 40.64
N LEU A 3 53.77 23.94 39.97
CA LEU A 3 52.40 24.44 39.95
C LEU A 3 51.53 23.47 39.15
N THR A 4 50.82 22.58 39.85
CA THR A 4 49.74 21.79 39.24
C THR A 4 48.56 22.73 39.03
N ILE A 5 48.42 23.25 37.80
CA ILE A 5 47.19 23.92 37.37
C ILE A 5 46.11 22.84 37.26
N GLY A 6 45.49 22.53 38.40
CA GLY A 6 44.31 21.69 38.47
C GLY A 6 43.16 22.44 37.81
N ILE A 7 42.69 21.93 36.67
CA ILE A 7 41.50 22.46 36.00
C ILE A 7 40.36 22.54 37.01
N ASP A 8 39.77 23.73 37.17
CA ASP A 8 38.69 23.99 38.11
C ASP A 8 37.57 22.95 37.91
N PRO A 9 37.17 22.20 38.96
CA PRO A 9 36.14 21.17 38.88
C PRO A 9 34.81 21.69 38.30
N ARG A 10 34.51 22.98 38.42
CA ARG A 10 33.33 23.63 37.82
C ARG A 10 33.40 23.68 36.29
N ILE A 11 34.59 23.93 35.72
CA ILE A 11 34.82 23.94 34.26
C ILE A 11 34.68 22.52 33.69
N ARG A 12 35.19 21.50 34.42
CA ARG A 12 35.08 20.08 34.01
C ARG A 12 33.63 19.60 34.01
N ALA A 13 32.86 19.93 35.06
CA ALA A 13 31.45 19.56 35.16
C ALA A 13 30.58 20.15 34.04
N ARG A 14 30.81 21.42 33.68
CA ARG A 14 30.06 22.11 32.62
C ARG A 14 30.29 21.50 31.24
N ARG A 15 31.54 21.11 30.92
CA ARG A 15 31.87 20.44 29.64
C ARG A 15 31.20 19.07 29.50
N ILE A 16 31.10 18.29 30.58
CA ILE A 16 30.40 17.00 30.59
C ILE A 16 28.89 17.19 30.41
N ALA A 17 28.31 18.20 31.06
CA ALA A 17 26.88 18.51 30.94
C ALA A 17 26.48 18.94 29.51
N VAL A 18 27.28 19.81 28.87
CA VAL A 18 27.05 20.26 27.48
C VAL A 18 27.16 19.08 26.50
N ARG A 19 28.24 18.30 26.56
CA ARG A 19 28.40 17.11 25.71
C ARG A 19 27.28 16.07 25.90
N ARG A 20 26.78 15.90 27.13
CA ARG A 20 25.62 15.03 27.42
C ARG A 20 24.30 15.60 26.91
N ALA A 21 24.12 16.92 26.93
CA ALA A 21 22.92 17.57 26.39
C ALA A 21 22.89 17.45 24.85
N GLU A 22 24.02 17.70 24.18
CA GLU A 22 24.19 17.51 22.74
C GLU A 22 24.02 16.04 22.33
N GLY A 23 24.61 15.11 23.10
CA GLY A 23 24.46 13.67 22.88
C GLY A 23 23.01 13.20 23.00
N ARG A 24 22.27 13.67 24.02
CA ARG A 24 20.84 13.34 24.18
C ARG A 24 19.98 13.93 23.06
N ARG A 25 20.27 15.15 22.61
CA ARG A 25 19.55 15.78 21.50
C ARG A 25 19.79 15.00 20.19
N ARG A 26 21.05 14.67 19.90
CA ARG A 26 21.41 13.84 18.74
C ARG A 26 20.76 12.46 18.80
N LEU A 27 20.77 11.81 19.96
CA LEU A 27 20.12 10.50 20.13
C LEU A 27 18.61 10.58 19.91
N ARG A 28 17.92 11.61 20.44
CA ARG A 28 16.49 11.82 20.19
C ARG A 28 16.18 12.02 18.71
N PHE A 29 16.98 12.80 18.01
CA PHE A 29 16.83 12.97 16.55
C PHE A 29 17.05 11.65 15.80
N LEU A 30 18.09 10.88 16.15
CA LEU A 30 18.34 9.59 15.53
C LEU A 30 17.20 8.59 15.78
N LEU A 31 16.67 8.55 17.01
CA LEU A 31 15.53 7.69 17.35
C LEU A 31 14.25 8.14 16.63
N ALA A 32 13.99 9.44 16.54
CA ALA A 32 12.85 9.97 15.79
C ALA A 32 12.97 9.64 14.30
N ALA A 33 14.16 9.83 13.72
CA ALA A 33 14.42 9.47 12.32
C ALA A 33 14.25 7.96 12.10
N LEU A 34 14.79 7.12 12.98
CA LEU A 34 14.62 5.66 12.91
C LEU A 34 13.15 5.25 13.04
N ALA A 35 12.38 5.89 13.93
CA ALA A 35 10.96 5.64 14.08
C ALA A 35 10.19 6.02 12.80
N VAL A 36 10.47 7.18 12.20
CA VAL A 36 9.85 7.61 10.94
C VAL A 36 10.17 6.63 9.80
N VAL A 37 11.44 6.21 9.67
CA VAL A 37 11.85 5.21 8.68
C VAL A 37 11.15 3.88 8.94
N GLY A 38 11.09 3.43 10.19
CA GLY A 38 10.40 2.20 10.57
C GLY A 38 8.90 2.23 10.24
N ILE A 39 8.22 3.35 10.49
CA ILE A 39 6.81 3.54 10.13
C ILE A 39 6.65 3.50 8.61
N ALA A 40 7.51 4.19 7.85
CA ALA A 40 7.43 4.20 6.38
C ALA A 40 7.66 2.79 5.79
N VAL A 41 8.67 2.07 6.28
CA VAL A 41 8.94 0.68 5.86
C VAL A 41 7.81 -0.25 6.28
N GLY A 42 7.25 -0.10 7.48
CA GLY A 42 6.11 -0.87 7.96
C GLY A 42 4.85 -0.63 7.12
N ALA A 43 4.53 0.63 6.82
CA ALA A 43 3.43 1.00 5.95
C ALA A 43 3.61 0.43 4.53
N TRP A 44 4.83 0.50 3.99
CA TRP A 44 5.17 -0.09 2.69
C TRP A 44 5.06 -1.62 2.70
N ALA A 45 5.56 -2.30 3.73
CA ALA A 45 5.44 -3.75 3.87
C ALA A 45 3.98 -4.20 4.03
N LEU A 46 3.16 -3.42 4.77
CA LEU A 46 1.72 -3.66 4.88
C LEU A 46 1.01 -3.45 3.53
N SER A 47 1.44 -2.47 2.73
CA SER A 47 0.91 -2.29 1.36
C SER A 47 1.23 -3.47 0.43
N ARG A 48 2.33 -4.19 0.70
CA ARG A 48 2.76 -5.42 0.03
C ARG A 48 2.23 -6.69 0.71
N SER A 49 1.37 -6.58 1.72
CA SER A 49 0.86 -7.74 2.46
C SER A 49 -0.14 -8.51 1.60
N PRO A 50 -0.17 -9.85 1.68
CA PRO A 50 -1.17 -10.69 1.00
C PRO A 50 -2.62 -10.35 1.36
N LEU A 51 -2.87 -9.51 2.36
CA LEU A 51 -4.20 -8.96 2.64
C LEU A 51 -4.72 -7.99 1.56
N LEU A 52 -3.85 -7.46 0.71
CA LEU A 52 -4.18 -6.49 -0.34
C LEU A 52 -3.92 -7.03 -1.74
N ASP A 53 -3.53 -8.29 -1.89
CA ASP A 53 -3.28 -8.87 -3.21
C ASP A 53 -4.61 -9.28 -3.86
N LEU A 54 -4.69 -9.20 -5.20
CA LEU A 54 -5.84 -9.72 -5.92
C LEU A 54 -5.76 -11.26 -5.94
N ASP A 55 -6.53 -11.90 -5.05
CA ASP A 55 -6.65 -13.34 -4.94
C ASP A 55 -7.72 -13.91 -5.87
N HIS A 56 -8.85 -13.18 -6.00
CA HIS A 56 -10.05 -13.68 -6.65
C HIS A 56 -10.70 -12.63 -7.56
N VAL A 57 -11.20 -13.09 -8.71
CA VAL A 57 -12.09 -12.33 -9.59
C VAL A 57 -13.44 -13.04 -9.56
N ARG A 58 -14.47 -12.34 -9.11
CA ARG A 58 -15.84 -12.85 -9.01
C ARG A 58 -16.68 -12.20 -10.09
N ILE A 59 -17.22 -13.01 -11.01
CA ILE A 59 -18.01 -12.53 -12.14
C ILE A 59 -19.45 -12.96 -11.95
N GLU A 60 -20.37 -11.99 -11.97
CA GLU A 60 -21.80 -12.20 -11.78
C GLU A 60 -22.60 -11.58 -12.93
N GLY A 61 -23.87 -11.97 -13.07
CA GLY A 61 -24.76 -11.47 -14.13
C GLY A 61 -24.62 -12.14 -15.51
N VAL A 62 -23.71 -13.11 -15.66
CA VAL A 62 -23.50 -13.87 -16.91
C VAL A 62 -23.52 -15.37 -16.71
N GLY A 63 -23.90 -16.10 -17.76
CA GLY A 63 -23.85 -17.57 -17.77
C GLY A 63 -22.41 -18.10 -17.79
N ALA A 64 -22.22 -19.32 -17.26
CA ALA A 64 -20.90 -19.96 -17.13
C ALA A 64 -20.07 -20.00 -18.44
N GLY A 65 -20.72 -20.09 -19.61
CA GLY A 65 -20.05 -20.06 -20.91
C GLY A 65 -19.44 -18.71 -21.31
N ARG A 66 -19.78 -17.61 -20.62
CA ARG A 66 -19.28 -16.26 -20.89
C ARG A 66 -18.31 -15.75 -19.84
N VAL A 67 -18.24 -16.40 -18.67
CA VAL A 67 -17.33 -16.03 -17.57
C VAL A 67 -15.88 -15.94 -18.06
N ALA A 68 -15.41 -16.93 -18.84
CA ALA A 68 -14.05 -16.92 -19.36
C ALA A 68 -13.77 -15.75 -20.33
N ALA A 69 -14.78 -15.29 -21.08
CA ALA A 69 -14.63 -14.14 -21.96
C ALA A 69 -14.56 -12.83 -21.17
N VAL A 70 -15.34 -12.70 -20.09
CA VAL A 70 -15.29 -11.55 -19.17
C VAL A 70 -13.95 -11.52 -18.44
N ASP A 71 -13.49 -12.65 -17.90
CA ASP A 71 -12.20 -12.76 -17.21
C ASP A 71 -11.02 -12.38 -18.12
N ALA A 72 -11.04 -12.89 -19.36
CA ALA A 72 -10.04 -12.54 -20.37
C ALA A 72 -10.08 -11.05 -20.75
N ALA A 73 -11.28 -10.46 -20.87
CA ALA A 73 -11.43 -9.03 -21.18
C ALA A 73 -10.99 -8.14 -20.00
N ALA A 74 -11.31 -8.53 -18.76
CA ALA A 74 -10.91 -7.80 -17.56
C ALA A 74 -9.39 -7.73 -17.39
N GLY A 75 -8.66 -8.75 -17.87
CA GLY A 75 -7.19 -8.73 -17.94
C GLY A 75 -6.51 -8.64 -16.57
N LEU A 76 -7.23 -9.03 -15.50
CA LEU A 76 -6.74 -8.93 -14.13
C LEU A 76 -5.72 -10.04 -13.85
N GLY A 77 -4.44 -9.66 -13.76
CA GLY A 77 -3.37 -10.57 -13.34
C GLY A 77 -3.41 -10.81 -11.84
N ARG A 78 -3.38 -12.09 -11.42
CA ARG A 78 -3.14 -12.47 -10.02
C ARG A 78 -1.79 -11.93 -9.56
N GLY A 79 -1.71 -11.41 -8.33
CA GLY A 79 -0.50 -10.75 -7.82
C GLY A 79 -0.46 -9.23 -8.01
N THR A 80 -1.52 -8.65 -8.61
CA THR A 80 -1.67 -7.20 -8.70
C THR A 80 -2.24 -6.70 -7.38
N PRO A 81 -1.62 -5.71 -6.70
CA PRO A 81 -2.20 -5.11 -5.51
C PRO A 81 -3.60 -4.58 -5.83
N LEU A 82 -4.60 -5.00 -5.05
CA LEU A 82 -6.00 -4.63 -5.23
C LEU A 82 -6.22 -3.11 -5.26
N VAL A 83 -5.37 -2.37 -4.53
CA VAL A 83 -5.32 -0.90 -4.55
C VAL A 83 -4.90 -0.32 -5.90
N ASP A 84 -4.03 -1.02 -6.64
CA ASP A 84 -3.50 -0.57 -7.93
C ASP A 84 -4.37 -0.98 -9.12
N VAL A 85 -5.38 -1.83 -8.90
CA VAL A 85 -6.33 -2.25 -9.94
C VAL A 85 -7.15 -1.04 -10.41
N ASP A 86 -7.09 -0.71 -11.70
CA ASP A 86 -7.96 0.30 -12.29
C ASP A 86 -9.32 -0.31 -12.66
N LEU A 87 -10.32 -0.10 -11.80
CA LEU A 87 -11.67 -0.62 -12.00
C LEU A 87 -12.35 -0.02 -13.24
N GLY A 88 -12.11 1.25 -13.56
CA GLY A 88 -12.72 1.89 -14.73
C GLY A 88 -12.16 1.35 -16.04
N ALA A 89 -10.87 1.03 -16.06
CA ALA A 89 -10.26 0.32 -17.18
C ALA A 89 -10.85 -1.10 -17.37
N VAL A 90 -11.10 -1.82 -16.25
CA VAL A 90 -11.76 -3.14 -16.27
C VAL A 90 -13.17 -3.04 -16.83
N GLU A 91 -13.99 -2.10 -16.33
CA GLU A 91 -15.36 -1.86 -16.82
C GLU A 91 -15.36 -1.58 -18.32
N THR A 92 -14.51 -0.65 -18.77
CA THR A 92 -14.39 -0.27 -20.18
C THR A 92 -14.01 -1.47 -21.06
N ALA A 93 -13.07 -2.30 -20.60
CA ALA A 93 -12.62 -3.47 -21.33
C ALA A 93 -13.71 -4.56 -21.43
N VAL A 94 -14.48 -4.76 -20.36
CA VAL A 94 -15.60 -5.73 -20.35
C VAL A 94 -16.77 -5.20 -21.18
N GLU A 95 -17.07 -3.91 -21.15
CA GLU A 95 -18.12 -3.29 -21.97
C GLU A 95 -17.83 -3.31 -23.47
N ALA A 96 -16.56 -3.46 -23.86
CA ALA A 96 -16.18 -3.68 -25.26
C ALA A 96 -16.70 -5.02 -25.82
N LEU A 97 -17.13 -5.96 -24.97
CA LEU A 97 -17.73 -7.22 -25.40
C LEU A 97 -19.11 -6.96 -26.07
N PRO A 98 -19.39 -7.50 -27.28
CA PRO A 98 -20.57 -7.11 -28.07
C PRO A 98 -21.94 -7.41 -27.44
N TRP A 99 -21.99 -8.27 -26.43
CA TRP A 99 -23.23 -8.68 -25.76
C TRP A 99 -23.40 -8.01 -24.38
N VAL A 100 -22.40 -7.24 -23.93
CA VAL A 100 -22.43 -6.51 -22.66
C VAL A 100 -23.08 -5.14 -22.86
N ARG A 101 -24.10 -4.83 -22.06
CA ARG A 101 -24.74 -3.52 -22.02
C ARG A 101 -24.03 -2.58 -21.06
N VAL A 102 -23.65 -3.10 -19.90
CA VAL A 102 -22.99 -2.37 -18.81
C VAL A 102 -22.14 -3.36 -18.02
N ALA A 103 -21.00 -2.90 -17.50
CA ALA A 103 -20.22 -3.62 -16.51
C ALA A 103 -19.93 -2.70 -15.33
N GLU A 104 -20.01 -3.24 -14.12
CA GLU A 104 -19.65 -2.54 -12.89
C GLU A 104 -18.60 -3.36 -12.14
N ALA A 105 -17.44 -2.75 -11.89
CA ALA A 105 -16.35 -3.39 -11.18
C ALA A 105 -16.20 -2.77 -9.79
N SER A 106 -16.09 -3.61 -8.77
CA SER A 106 -15.95 -3.17 -7.38
C SER A 106 -14.91 -3.99 -6.65
N ARG A 107 -14.31 -3.39 -5.61
CA ARG A 107 -13.38 -4.08 -4.71
C ARG A 107 -14.18 -4.65 -3.54
N ASP A 108 -14.25 -5.97 -3.47
CA ASP A 108 -14.76 -6.69 -2.31
C ASP A 108 -13.56 -7.10 -1.45
N TRP A 109 -13.36 -6.36 -0.35
CA TRP A 109 -12.27 -6.62 0.57
C TRP A 109 -12.56 -7.85 1.44
N PRO A 110 -11.56 -8.73 1.70
CA PRO A 110 -10.17 -8.70 1.22
C PRO A 110 -9.97 -9.43 -0.13
N GLY A 111 -9.09 -8.87 -0.97
CA GLY A 111 -8.49 -9.58 -2.11
C GLY A 111 -9.39 -9.96 -3.29
N THR A 112 -10.62 -9.47 -3.37
CA THR A 112 -11.56 -9.82 -4.45
C THR A 112 -11.93 -8.61 -5.29
N VAL A 113 -11.92 -8.77 -6.61
CA VAL A 113 -12.65 -7.86 -7.53
C VAL A 113 -13.94 -8.54 -7.95
N ARG A 114 -15.07 -7.89 -7.70
CA ARG A 114 -16.37 -8.29 -8.22
C ARG A 114 -16.67 -7.53 -9.51
N ILE A 115 -17.08 -8.24 -10.55
CA ILE A 115 -17.49 -7.69 -11.83
C ILE A 115 -18.94 -8.13 -12.08
N ASP A 116 -19.85 -7.18 -12.00
CA ASP A 116 -21.27 -7.35 -12.27
C ASP A 116 -21.56 -6.97 -13.73
N VAL A 117 -22.02 -7.93 -14.53
CA VAL A 117 -22.20 -7.74 -15.97
C VAL A 117 -23.68 -7.77 -16.33
N GLY A 118 -24.16 -6.68 -16.93
CA GLY A 118 -25.51 -6.59 -17.50
C GLY A 118 -25.52 -6.92 -18.98
N GLU A 119 -26.22 -7.97 -19.39
CA GLU A 119 -26.35 -8.35 -20.81
C GLU A 119 -27.30 -7.43 -21.60
N ARG A 120 -27.09 -7.33 -22.91
CA ARG A 120 -28.03 -6.68 -23.84
C ARG A 120 -29.26 -7.56 -24.03
N VAL A 121 -30.44 -6.97 -23.91
CA VAL A 121 -31.69 -7.65 -24.26
C VAL A 121 -31.87 -7.58 -25.78
N PRO A 122 -31.95 -8.70 -26.49
CA PRO A 122 -32.22 -8.68 -27.92
C PRO A 122 -33.64 -8.16 -28.15
N VAL A 123 -33.76 -7.10 -28.95
CA VAL A 123 -35.04 -6.65 -29.51
C VAL A 123 -35.13 -7.21 -30.93
N ALA A 124 -36.09 -8.12 -31.13
CA ALA A 124 -36.41 -8.73 -32.41
C ALA A 124 -37.60 -8.03 -33.06
#